data_AF-A0A7H8HIK8-F1
#
_entry.id   AF-A0A7H8HIK8-F1
#
_cell.length_a   1.000
_cell.length_b   1.000
_cell.length_c   1.000
_cell.angle_alpha   90.00
_cell.angle_beta   90.00
_cell.angle_gamma   90.00
#
_symmetry.space_group_name_H-M   'P 1'
#
loop_
_entity.id
_entity.type
_entity.pdbx_description
1 polymer ?
#
loop_
_entity_poly.entity_id
_entity_poly.type
_entity_poly.pdbx_seq_one_letter_code
_entity_poly.pdbx_strand_id
1 'polypeptide(L)'
;MKVAILSSTPERYARALRGLPDVEIVATAGWDAFEPVRQAAEAGARVLCEYPPAAKEADLEAVVAAGGDRLTFASPACHGEAFAVVRNGIADGGIGELTTVLGSLTTKADAVLGAAAPYLLDLADAVLGGEPAQQVYAQTNTVLNGRHAESAAVLTVRYRSGRVASFDCRRSASGTGRPAVTFVGDKGSVQYDAGPRLLDGDRGELGGEDLDALLLNDFLADGAGPGPDGRAALRTFRIVQAAYESAHTGQPVDLPPEP
;
A
#
# COMPACT_ATOMS: atom_id res chain seq x y z
N MET A 1 -6.94 23.08 10.06
CA MET A 1 -7.14 21.63 9.98
C MET A 1 -6.22 20.92 10.96
N LYS A 2 -6.76 20.01 11.77
CA LYS A 2 -5.97 19.19 12.70
C LYS A 2 -5.61 17.86 12.04
N VAL A 3 -4.35 17.45 12.16
CA VAL A 3 -3.81 16.23 11.55
C VAL A 3 -3.15 15.35 12.62
N ALA A 4 -3.36 14.05 12.51
CA ALA A 4 -2.66 13.02 13.24
C ALA A 4 -1.94 12.06 12.28
N ILE A 5 -0.78 11.55 12.68
CA ILE A 5 0.08 10.70 11.83
C ILE A 5 0.39 9.41 12.58
N LEU A 6 -0.03 8.28 12.01
CA LEU A 6 0.30 6.95 12.50
C LEU A 6 1.23 6.26 11.50
N SER A 7 2.51 6.14 11.83
CA SER A 7 3.51 5.63 10.89
C SER A 7 4.70 5.04 11.64
N SER A 8 5.43 4.14 10.99
CA SER A 8 6.74 3.68 11.47
C SER A 8 7.80 4.81 11.48
N THR A 9 7.60 5.83 10.66
CA THR A 9 8.50 6.98 10.49
C THR A 9 7.72 8.30 10.46
N PRO A 10 6.97 8.64 11.53
CA PRO A 10 6.02 9.75 11.51
C PRO A 10 6.69 11.11 11.24
N GLU A 11 7.98 11.23 11.58
CA GLU A 11 8.79 12.43 11.30
C GLU A 11 8.92 12.73 9.79
N ARG A 12 8.82 11.72 8.91
CA ARG A 12 8.85 11.90 7.45
C ARG A 12 7.70 12.81 7.01
N TYR A 13 6.48 12.46 7.38
CA TYR A 13 5.28 13.21 7.04
C TYR A 13 5.16 14.50 7.87
N ALA A 14 5.50 14.44 9.16
CA ALA A 14 5.44 15.60 10.03
C ALA A 14 6.35 16.73 9.52
N ARG A 15 7.54 16.41 9.01
CA ARG A 15 8.45 17.42 8.43
C ARG A 15 7.83 18.13 7.22
N ALA A 16 7.17 17.39 6.34
CA ALA A 16 6.56 17.96 5.13
C ALA A 16 5.33 18.82 5.46
N LEU A 17 4.59 18.47 6.51
CA LEU A 17 3.39 19.21 6.94
C LEU A 17 3.70 20.39 7.85
N ARG A 18 4.85 20.41 8.55
CA ARG A 18 5.26 21.51 9.41
C ARG A 18 5.41 22.81 8.60
N GLY A 19 4.72 23.86 9.02
CA GLY A 19 4.82 25.20 8.44
C GLY A 19 3.86 25.46 7.29
N LEU A 20 3.04 24.48 6.89
CA LEU A 20 1.89 24.76 6.03
C LEU A 20 0.87 25.62 6.78
N PRO A 21 0.31 26.67 6.15
CA PRO A 21 -0.74 27.46 6.77
C PRO A 21 -1.93 26.56 7.07
N ASP A 22 -2.61 26.84 8.19
CA ASP A 22 -3.82 26.14 8.60
C ASP A 22 -3.68 24.63 8.85
N VAL A 23 -2.46 24.08 8.99
CA VAL A 23 -2.24 22.69 9.40
C VAL A 23 -1.63 22.63 10.81
N GLU A 24 -2.33 21.97 11.72
CA GLU A 24 -1.87 21.70 13.09
C GLU A 24 -1.67 20.20 13.27
N ILE A 25 -0.44 19.76 13.55
CA ILE A 25 -0.14 18.36 13.87
C ILE A 25 -0.43 18.15 15.37
N VAL A 26 -1.50 17.43 15.68
CA VAL A 26 -1.97 17.22 17.06
C VAL A 26 -1.48 15.92 17.67
N ALA A 27 -1.09 14.94 16.85
CA ALA A 27 -0.52 13.68 17.33
C ALA A 27 0.39 13.04 16.27
N THR A 28 1.48 12.44 16.72
CA THR A 28 2.33 11.55 15.91
C THR A 28 2.65 10.31 16.74
N ALA A 29 2.48 9.12 16.15
CA ALA A 29 2.77 7.87 16.84
C ALA A 29 3.19 6.76 15.87
N GLY A 30 3.85 5.75 16.42
CA GLY A 30 3.96 4.43 15.80
C GLY A 30 2.89 3.48 16.34
N TRP A 31 2.76 2.31 15.70
CA TRP A 31 1.75 1.31 16.04
C TRP A 31 1.86 0.71 17.45
N ASP A 32 3.03 0.81 18.10
CA ASP A 32 3.21 0.38 19.50
C ASP A 32 2.58 1.36 20.51
N ALA A 33 2.26 2.58 20.09
CA ALA A 33 1.70 3.63 20.93
C ALA A 33 0.65 4.46 20.17
N PHE A 34 -0.24 3.80 19.41
CA PHE A 34 -1.19 4.45 18.48
C PHE A 34 -2.34 5.23 19.17
N GLU A 35 -2.52 5.05 20.46
CA GLU A 35 -3.62 5.61 21.25
C GLU A 35 -3.80 7.14 21.11
N PRO A 36 -2.74 7.98 21.12
CA PRO A 36 -2.90 9.42 20.89
C PRO A 36 -3.44 9.77 19.49
N VAL A 37 -3.09 8.98 18.47
CA VAL A 37 -3.60 9.18 17.10
C VAL A 37 -5.06 8.77 17.02
N ARG A 38 -5.44 7.65 17.65
CA ARG A 38 -6.83 7.21 17.76
C ARG A 38 -7.71 8.28 18.43
N GLN A 39 -7.26 8.82 19.57
CA GLN A 39 -7.97 9.89 20.28
C GLN A 39 -8.08 11.18 19.46
N ALA A 40 -7.01 11.55 18.73
CA ALA A 40 -7.06 12.69 17.82
C ALA A 40 -8.09 12.48 16.69
N ALA A 41 -8.17 11.26 16.14
CA ALA A 41 -9.14 10.89 15.12
C ALA A 41 -10.60 11.02 15.64
N GLU A 42 -10.87 10.51 16.85
CA GLU A 42 -12.16 10.66 17.54
C GLU A 42 -12.53 12.13 17.79
N ALA A 43 -11.53 12.98 18.05
CA ALA A 43 -11.69 14.42 18.19
C ALA A 43 -11.82 15.15 16.84
N GLY A 44 -11.89 14.44 15.72
CA GLY A 44 -12.12 14.98 14.39
C GLY A 44 -10.86 15.37 13.62
N ALA A 45 -9.66 14.98 14.07
CA ALA A 45 -8.45 15.16 13.27
C ALA A 45 -8.45 14.25 12.04
N ARG A 46 -7.82 14.73 10.97
CA ARG A 46 -7.54 13.91 9.78
C ARG A 46 -6.33 13.02 10.04
N VAL A 47 -6.40 11.75 9.63
CA VAL A 47 -5.39 10.75 9.97
C VAL A 47 -4.67 10.28 8.72
N LEU A 48 -3.35 10.47 8.69
CA LEU A 48 -2.47 9.81 7.72
C LEU A 48 -1.86 8.56 8.37
N CYS A 49 -2.08 7.40 7.78
CA CYS A 49 -1.75 6.11 8.39
C CYS A 49 -0.89 5.23 7.46
N GLU A 50 0.20 4.66 7.95
CA GLU A 50 0.86 3.52 7.29
C GLU A 50 0.30 2.20 7.82
N TYR A 51 0.54 1.12 7.07
CA TYR A 51 0.12 -0.22 7.47
C TYR A 51 0.81 -0.70 8.77
N PRO A 52 0.06 -1.32 9.69
CA PRO A 52 0.64 -1.91 10.89
C PRO A 52 1.44 -3.19 10.59
N PRO A 53 2.27 -3.63 11.55
CA PRO A 53 2.72 -5.01 11.62
C PRO A 53 1.55 -5.99 11.66
N ALA A 54 1.79 -7.22 11.23
CA ALA A 54 0.74 -8.21 11.03
C ALA A 54 -0.11 -8.53 12.29
N ALA A 55 0.44 -8.45 13.49
CA ALA A 55 -0.28 -8.84 14.71
C ALA A 55 -1.35 -7.82 15.22
N LYS A 56 -1.78 -6.85 14.40
CA LYS A 56 -2.44 -5.61 14.85
C LYS A 56 -3.81 -5.36 14.21
N GLU A 57 -4.57 -6.40 13.86
CA GLU A 57 -5.88 -6.24 13.19
C GLU A 57 -6.86 -5.42 14.03
N ALA A 58 -7.02 -5.74 15.32
CA ALA A 58 -7.93 -5.02 16.21
C ALA A 58 -7.54 -3.54 16.37
N ASP A 59 -6.24 -3.25 16.42
CA ASP A 59 -5.73 -1.88 16.49
C ASP A 59 -6.02 -1.13 15.18
N LEU A 60 -5.88 -1.80 14.03
CA LEU A 60 -6.23 -1.26 12.72
C LEU A 60 -7.74 -0.98 12.61
N GLU A 61 -8.60 -1.92 13.02
CA GLU A 61 -10.05 -1.74 13.04
C GLU A 61 -10.46 -0.54 13.92
N ALA A 62 -9.82 -0.38 15.08
CA ALA A 62 -10.08 0.75 15.97
C ALA A 62 -9.70 2.11 15.33
N VAL A 63 -8.57 2.17 14.63
CA VAL A 63 -8.14 3.39 13.89
C VAL A 63 -9.07 3.67 12.70
N VAL A 64 -9.48 2.63 11.96
CA VAL A 64 -10.43 2.75 10.85
C VAL A 64 -11.78 3.28 11.33
N ALA A 65 -12.29 2.74 12.44
CA ALA A 65 -13.55 3.19 13.04
C ALA A 65 -13.47 4.65 13.53
N ALA A 66 -12.36 5.03 14.18
CA ALA A 66 -12.17 6.38 14.70
C ALA A 66 -11.95 7.43 13.58
N GLY A 67 -11.23 7.07 12.52
CA GLY A 67 -10.89 7.97 11.43
C GLY A 67 -12.01 8.15 10.40
N GLY A 68 -12.75 7.08 10.08
CA GLY A 68 -13.82 7.14 9.08
C GLY A 68 -13.35 7.67 7.73
N ASP A 69 -14.08 8.62 7.17
CA ASP A 69 -13.76 9.33 5.90
C ASP A 69 -12.54 10.26 6.00
N ARG A 70 -12.08 10.55 7.21
CA ARG A 70 -10.88 11.37 7.48
C ARG A 70 -9.60 10.53 7.55
N LEU A 71 -9.67 9.23 7.35
CA LEU A 71 -8.51 8.35 7.32
C LEU A 71 -8.00 8.17 5.90
N THR A 72 -6.69 8.37 5.71
CA THR A 72 -6.00 8.08 4.46
C THR A 72 -4.83 7.16 4.76
N PHE A 73 -4.79 6.01 4.08
CA PHE A 73 -3.62 5.14 4.12
C PHE A 73 -2.55 5.67 3.16
N ALA A 74 -1.33 5.77 3.65
CA ALA A 74 -0.20 6.30 2.91
C ALA A 74 0.25 5.28 1.85
N SER A 75 -0.34 5.34 0.66
CA SER A 75 0.01 4.52 -0.49
C SER A 75 0.35 5.40 -1.69
N PRO A 76 1.55 6.04 -1.71
CA PRO A 76 1.83 7.18 -2.60
C PRO A 76 1.56 6.93 -4.09
N ALA A 77 1.82 5.72 -4.59
CA ALA A 77 1.61 5.38 -5.98
C ALA A 77 0.13 5.45 -6.42
N CYS A 78 -0.81 5.29 -5.49
CA CYS A 78 -2.24 5.43 -5.79
C CYS A 78 -2.65 6.89 -6.09
N HIS A 79 -1.81 7.86 -5.72
CA HIS A 79 -2.03 9.29 -5.89
C HIS A 79 -1.37 9.86 -7.16
N GLY A 80 -0.58 9.06 -7.88
CA GLY A 80 0.09 9.50 -9.11
C GLY A 80 -0.90 9.74 -10.25
N GLU A 81 -0.71 10.83 -11.01
CA GLU A 81 -1.51 11.12 -12.21
C GLU A 81 -1.34 10.02 -13.26
N ALA A 82 -0.12 9.49 -13.41
CA ALA A 82 0.14 8.39 -14.32
C ALA A 82 -0.64 7.12 -13.95
N PHE A 83 -0.79 6.85 -12.65
CA PHE A 83 -1.61 5.72 -12.21
C PHE A 83 -3.10 5.99 -12.41
N ALA A 84 -3.56 7.23 -12.19
CA ALA A 84 -4.94 7.61 -12.48
C ALA A 84 -5.30 7.39 -13.97
N VAL A 85 -4.39 7.70 -14.90
CA VAL A 85 -4.56 7.40 -16.33
C VAL A 85 -4.70 5.90 -16.58
N VAL A 86 -3.84 5.07 -15.96
CA VAL A 86 -3.91 3.61 -16.08
C VAL A 86 -5.24 3.07 -15.54
N ARG A 87 -5.64 3.49 -14.34
CA ARG A 87 -6.90 3.07 -13.71
C ARG A 87 -8.10 3.44 -14.57
N ASN A 88 -8.18 4.68 -15.03
CA ASN A 88 -9.28 5.15 -15.87
C ASN A 88 -9.31 4.42 -17.22
N GLY A 89 -8.15 4.22 -17.86
CA GLY A 89 -8.06 3.47 -19.11
C GLY A 89 -8.50 2.00 -18.99
N ILE A 90 -8.23 1.36 -17.84
CA ILE A 90 -8.74 0.02 -17.56
C ILE A 90 -10.25 0.04 -17.33
N ALA A 91 -10.76 1.00 -16.54
CA ALA A 91 -12.19 1.16 -16.28
C ALA A 91 -12.99 1.43 -17.57
N ASP A 92 -12.39 2.15 -18.52
CA ASP A 92 -12.96 2.43 -19.85
C ASP A 92 -12.86 1.23 -20.82
N GLY A 93 -12.33 0.10 -20.37
CA GLY A 93 -12.23 -1.15 -21.14
C GLY A 93 -11.02 -1.22 -22.08
N GLY A 94 -10.01 -0.38 -21.91
CA GLY A 94 -8.84 -0.28 -22.79
C GLY A 94 -8.00 -1.57 -22.91
N ILE A 95 -8.09 -2.47 -21.93
CA ILE A 95 -7.45 -3.80 -21.96
C ILE A 95 -8.46 -4.96 -22.02
N GLY A 96 -9.75 -4.66 -22.16
CA GLY A 96 -10.83 -5.64 -22.08
C GLY A 96 -11.08 -6.13 -20.66
N GLU A 97 -11.35 -7.42 -20.48
CA GLU A 97 -11.56 -8.02 -19.15
C GLU A 97 -10.21 -8.25 -18.46
N LEU A 98 -9.99 -7.61 -17.30
CA LEU A 98 -8.81 -7.84 -16.48
C LEU A 98 -8.76 -9.29 -16.00
N THR A 99 -7.65 -9.97 -16.26
CA THR A 99 -7.41 -11.36 -15.86
C THR A 99 -6.33 -11.47 -14.79
N THR A 100 -5.24 -10.70 -14.95
CA THR A 100 -4.04 -10.85 -14.12
C THR A 100 -3.43 -9.51 -13.74
N VAL A 101 -2.96 -9.41 -12.50
CA VAL A 101 -2.12 -8.30 -12.02
C VAL A 101 -0.75 -8.86 -11.64
N LEU A 102 0.31 -8.34 -12.24
CA LEU A 102 1.69 -8.71 -11.91
C LEU A 102 2.37 -7.49 -11.32
N GLY A 103 3.09 -7.63 -10.21
CA GLY A 103 3.79 -6.48 -9.64
C GLY A 103 5.09 -6.83 -8.94
N SER A 104 5.95 -5.84 -8.80
CA SER A 104 7.15 -5.96 -7.99
C SER A 104 7.48 -4.68 -7.26
N LEU A 105 8.08 -4.83 -6.08
CA LEU A 105 8.58 -3.72 -5.27
C LEU A 105 9.91 -4.12 -4.63
N THR A 106 10.92 -3.27 -4.80
CA THR A 106 12.19 -3.41 -4.08
C THR A 106 12.33 -2.32 -3.03
N THR A 107 12.42 -2.73 -1.76
CA THR A 107 12.53 -1.84 -0.59
C THR A 107 13.91 -1.96 0.08
N LYS A 108 14.23 -0.98 0.93
CA LYS A 108 15.38 -1.03 1.84
C LYS A 108 15.02 -1.64 3.19
N ALA A 109 13.72 -1.71 3.51
CA ALA A 109 13.23 -2.24 4.78
C ALA A 109 13.44 -3.75 4.90
N ASP A 110 13.58 -4.21 6.13
CA ASP A 110 13.46 -5.64 6.48
C ASP A 110 11.97 -6.06 6.48
N ALA A 111 11.71 -7.38 6.60
CA ALA A 111 10.35 -7.93 6.59
C ALA A 111 9.57 -7.50 5.35
N VAL A 112 10.14 -7.82 4.18
CA VAL A 112 9.67 -7.31 2.88
C VAL A 112 8.21 -7.60 2.61
N LEU A 113 7.63 -8.68 3.14
CA LEU A 113 6.23 -9.01 2.89
C LEU A 113 5.32 -7.88 3.41
N GLY A 114 5.44 -7.49 4.68
CA GLY A 114 4.69 -6.37 5.26
C GLY A 114 5.16 -5.00 4.76
N ALA A 115 6.45 -4.85 4.43
CA ALA A 115 6.99 -3.57 3.98
C ALA A 115 6.75 -3.25 2.49
N ALA A 116 6.29 -4.23 1.70
CA ALA A 116 6.16 -4.08 0.25
C ALA A 116 4.80 -4.50 -0.31
N ALA A 117 4.25 -5.64 0.13
CA ALA A 117 3.01 -6.18 -0.42
C ALA A 117 1.82 -5.22 -0.28
N PRO A 118 1.63 -4.46 0.82
CA PRO A 118 0.50 -3.54 0.92
C PRO A 118 0.40 -2.54 -0.25
N TYR A 119 1.53 -1.94 -0.64
CA TYR A 119 1.56 -0.95 -1.71
C TYR A 119 1.26 -1.52 -3.10
N LEU A 120 1.55 -2.82 -3.32
CA LEU A 120 1.19 -3.52 -4.55
C LEU A 120 -0.29 -3.94 -4.53
N LEU A 121 -0.79 -4.36 -3.36
CA LEU A 121 -2.19 -4.73 -3.14
C LEU A 121 -3.11 -3.53 -3.32
N ASP A 122 -2.72 -2.34 -2.86
CA ASP A 122 -3.52 -1.13 -3.01
C ASP A 122 -3.72 -0.74 -4.48
N LEU A 123 -2.66 -0.87 -5.29
CA LEU A 123 -2.76 -0.62 -6.74
C LEU A 123 -3.67 -1.65 -7.43
N ALA A 124 -3.69 -2.90 -6.95
CA ALA A 124 -4.61 -3.91 -7.45
C ALA A 124 -6.06 -3.63 -7.00
N ASP A 125 -6.29 -3.32 -5.72
CA ASP A 125 -7.61 -3.01 -5.16
C ASP A 125 -8.24 -1.80 -5.85
N ALA A 126 -7.44 -0.77 -6.15
CA ALA A 126 -7.87 0.42 -6.89
C ALA A 126 -8.39 0.14 -8.30
N VAL A 127 -7.94 -0.96 -8.93
CA VAL A 127 -8.42 -1.39 -10.27
C VAL A 127 -9.51 -2.45 -10.16
N LEU A 128 -9.45 -3.31 -9.15
CA LEU A 128 -10.43 -4.38 -8.91
C LEU A 128 -11.72 -3.88 -8.24
N GLY A 129 -11.75 -2.63 -7.77
CA GLY A 129 -12.94 -2.02 -7.17
C GLY A 129 -13.33 -2.66 -5.85
N GLY A 130 -12.35 -3.09 -5.04
CA GLY A 130 -12.59 -3.71 -3.75
C GLY A 130 -13.07 -5.17 -3.81
N GLU A 131 -12.80 -5.87 -4.91
CA GLU A 131 -13.13 -7.30 -5.02
C GLU A 131 -12.49 -8.12 -3.88
N PRO A 132 -13.25 -8.92 -3.12
CA PRO A 132 -12.68 -9.73 -2.05
C PRO A 132 -11.75 -10.82 -2.58
N ALA A 133 -10.57 -10.93 -1.96
CA ALA A 133 -9.70 -12.07 -2.16
C ALA A 133 -10.36 -13.36 -1.64
N GLN A 134 -10.08 -14.47 -2.31
CA GLN A 134 -10.57 -15.80 -1.95
C GLN A 134 -9.46 -16.65 -1.31
N GLN A 135 -8.25 -16.62 -1.88
CA GLN A 135 -7.15 -17.48 -1.46
C GLN A 135 -5.82 -16.78 -1.67
N VAL A 136 -4.88 -16.97 -0.75
CA VAL A 136 -3.53 -16.41 -0.79
C VAL A 136 -2.51 -17.53 -0.66
N TYR A 137 -1.51 -17.53 -1.52
CA TYR A 137 -0.32 -18.38 -1.38
C TYR A 137 0.93 -17.50 -1.33
N ALA A 138 1.88 -17.79 -0.44
CA ALA A 138 3.11 -17.03 -0.35
C ALA A 138 4.31 -17.90 0.02
N GLN A 139 5.49 -17.43 -0.40
CA GLN A 139 6.78 -17.95 0.03
C GLN A 139 7.70 -16.78 0.40
N THR A 140 8.47 -16.94 1.46
CA THR A 140 9.45 -15.95 1.90
C THR A 140 10.82 -16.61 2.04
N ASN A 141 11.87 -15.80 2.04
CA ASN A 141 13.22 -16.28 2.33
C ASN A 141 14.00 -15.25 3.16
N THR A 142 15.11 -15.71 3.76
CA THR A 142 16.05 -14.89 4.54
C THR A 142 17.48 -14.94 3.99
N VAL A 143 17.61 -15.25 2.69
CA VAL A 143 18.90 -15.53 2.02
C VAL A 143 19.87 -14.34 2.12
N LEU A 144 19.37 -13.11 2.00
CA LEU A 144 20.23 -11.93 2.08
C LEU A 144 20.55 -11.59 3.55
N ASN A 145 21.73 -12.05 3.99
CA ASN A 145 22.56 -11.54 5.11
C ASN A 145 22.05 -11.70 6.54
N GLY A 146 22.04 -12.92 7.10
CA GLY A 146 22.25 -13.17 8.55
C GLY A 146 21.30 -12.46 9.52
N ARG A 147 20.20 -11.87 9.02
CA ARG A 147 19.12 -11.24 9.76
C ARG A 147 17.98 -12.23 9.85
N HIS A 148 17.25 -12.21 10.96
CA HIS A 148 16.09 -13.07 11.16
C HIS A 148 14.83 -12.62 10.37
N ALA A 149 14.93 -11.52 9.60
CA ALA A 149 13.80 -10.96 8.85
C ALA A 149 13.87 -11.31 7.36
N GLU A 150 12.70 -11.37 6.72
CA GLU A 150 12.52 -11.76 5.32
C GLU A 150 13.24 -10.80 4.36
N SER A 151 14.02 -11.35 3.43
CA SER A 151 14.73 -10.62 2.38
C SER A 151 14.06 -10.65 1.02
N ALA A 152 13.23 -11.65 0.76
CA ALA A 152 12.40 -11.72 -0.43
C ALA A 152 11.08 -12.42 -0.07
N ALA A 153 10.02 -12.04 -0.77
CA ALA A 153 8.73 -12.72 -0.71
C ALA A 153 8.09 -12.75 -2.10
N VAL A 154 7.42 -13.85 -2.41
CA VAL A 154 6.50 -13.93 -3.54
C VAL A 154 5.14 -14.30 -2.99
N LEU A 155 4.09 -13.58 -3.39
CA LEU A 155 2.72 -13.92 -3.04
C LEU A 155 1.82 -13.94 -4.27
N THR A 156 0.83 -14.82 -4.25
CA THR A 156 -0.24 -14.94 -5.24
C THR A 156 -1.58 -14.83 -4.53
N VAL A 157 -2.50 -14.05 -5.10
CA VAL A 157 -3.85 -13.84 -4.58
C VAL A 157 -4.83 -14.25 -5.67
N ARG A 158 -5.74 -15.17 -5.37
CA ARG A 158 -6.90 -15.48 -6.21
C ARG A 158 -8.11 -14.74 -5.67
N TYR A 159 -8.78 -13.98 -6.52
CA TYR A 159 -10.03 -13.29 -6.19
C TYR A 159 -11.25 -14.13 -6.56
N ARG A 160 -12.44 -13.76 -6.05
CA ARG A 160 -13.67 -14.55 -6.23
C ARG A 160 -14.10 -14.71 -7.69
N SER A 161 -13.79 -13.73 -8.54
CA SER A 161 -14.02 -13.78 -9.99
C SER A 161 -13.11 -14.77 -10.72
N GLY A 162 -12.07 -15.28 -10.05
CA GLY A 162 -11.02 -16.09 -10.68
C GLY A 162 -9.82 -15.26 -11.17
N ARG A 163 -9.87 -13.92 -11.07
CA ARG A 163 -8.71 -13.05 -11.32
C ARG A 163 -7.57 -13.40 -10.37
N VAL A 164 -6.33 -13.22 -10.84
CA VAL A 164 -5.13 -13.54 -10.07
C VAL A 164 -4.20 -12.32 -10.00
N ALA A 165 -3.68 -12.05 -8.80
CA ALA A 165 -2.55 -11.15 -8.64
C ALA A 165 -1.30 -11.91 -8.20
N SER A 166 -0.12 -11.58 -8.72
CA SER A 166 1.17 -12.13 -8.31
C SER A 166 2.17 -11.01 -8.06
N PHE A 167 2.80 -11.03 -6.90
CA PHE A 167 3.68 -9.97 -6.45
C PHE A 167 5.02 -10.49 -5.98
N ASP A 168 6.08 -9.80 -6.38
CA ASP A 168 7.46 -10.05 -5.99
C ASP A 168 8.00 -8.89 -5.14
N CYS A 169 8.31 -9.19 -3.88
CA CYS A 169 8.79 -8.24 -2.89
C CYS A 169 10.26 -8.53 -2.57
N ARG A 170 11.14 -7.54 -2.71
CA ARG A 170 12.59 -7.74 -2.54
C ARG A 170 13.21 -6.70 -1.63
N ARG A 171 14.25 -7.12 -0.91
CA ARG A 171 15.15 -6.22 -0.20
C ARG A 171 16.39 -5.95 -1.05
N SER A 172 16.74 -4.68 -1.19
CA SER A 172 18.04 -4.27 -1.76
C SER A 172 18.52 -2.98 -1.11
N ALA A 173 19.83 -2.84 -0.95
CA ALA A 173 20.44 -1.57 -0.53
C ALA A 173 20.11 -0.43 -1.53
N SER A 174 19.90 -0.78 -2.80
CA SER A 174 19.48 0.13 -3.87
C SER A 174 17.96 0.16 -4.10
N GLY A 175 17.16 -0.38 -3.16
CA GLY A 175 15.71 -0.37 -3.24
C GLY A 175 15.13 1.04 -3.30
N THR A 176 14.18 1.25 -4.20
CA THR A 176 13.57 2.56 -4.48
C THR A 176 12.30 2.80 -3.68
N GLY A 177 11.63 1.72 -3.25
CA GLY A 177 10.27 1.80 -2.67
C GLY A 177 9.21 2.23 -3.68
N ARG A 178 9.50 2.20 -5.00
CA ARG A 178 8.56 2.53 -6.08
C ARG A 178 8.05 1.25 -6.74
N PRO A 179 6.73 1.01 -6.79
CA PRO A 179 6.16 -0.19 -7.40
C PRO A 179 6.19 -0.12 -8.93
N ALA A 180 6.34 -1.29 -9.55
CA ALA A 180 6.03 -1.51 -10.95
C ALA A 180 4.96 -2.59 -11.05
N VAL A 181 3.86 -2.30 -11.76
CA VAL A 181 2.70 -3.19 -11.89
C VAL A 181 2.27 -3.28 -13.36
N THR A 182 1.96 -4.49 -13.82
CA THR A 182 1.38 -4.78 -15.12
C THR A 182 -0.02 -5.34 -14.93
N PHE A 183 -0.99 -4.71 -15.57
CA PHE A 183 -2.37 -5.16 -15.63
C PHE A 183 -2.59 -5.83 -16.98
N VAL A 184 -3.04 -7.09 -16.97
CA VAL A 184 -3.22 -7.92 -18.16
C VAL A 184 -4.70 -8.24 -18.32
N GLY A 185 -5.26 -7.88 -19.47
CA GLY A 185 -6.60 -8.24 -19.88
C GLY A 185 -6.62 -9.08 -21.15
N ASP A 186 -7.81 -9.50 -21.57
CA ASP A 186 -8.01 -10.35 -22.76
C ASP A 186 -7.75 -9.63 -24.09
N LYS A 187 -7.71 -8.29 -24.10
CA LYS A 187 -7.47 -7.46 -25.30
C LYS A 187 -6.15 -6.70 -25.27
N GLY A 188 -5.41 -6.73 -24.17
CA GLY A 188 -4.14 -6.03 -24.06
C GLY A 188 -3.59 -6.01 -22.64
N SER A 189 -2.49 -5.28 -22.46
CA SER A 189 -1.87 -5.06 -21.16
C SER A 189 -1.36 -3.65 -21.04
N VAL A 190 -1.36 -3.12 -19.82
CA VAL A 190 -0.78 -1.82 -19.49
C VAL A 190 0.18 -1.97 -18.32
N GLN A 191 1.35 -1.34 -18.43
CA GLN A 191 2.35 -1.32 -17.37
C GLN A 191 2.43 0.08 -16.76
N TYR A 192 2.44 0.12 -15.45
CA TYR A 192 2.70 1.29 -14.63
C TYR A 192 4.04 1.11 -13.90
N ASP A 193 4.92 2.10 -14.01
CA ASP A 193 6.17 2.18 -13.24
C ASP A 193 6.17 3.50 -12.47
N ALA A 194 6.12 3.42 -11.14
CA ALA A 194 6.06 4.57 -10.24
C ALA A 194 7.41 5.30 -10.08
N GLY A 195 8.49 4.77 -10.66
CA GLY A 195 9.81 5.36 -10.57
C GLY A 195 10.75 4.83 -11.65
N PRO A 196 10.46 5.09 -12.94
CA PRO A 196 11.29 4.61 -14.04
C PRO A 196 12.71 5.18 -13.90
N ARG A 197 13.73 4.36 -14.16
CA ARG A 197 15.13 4.82 -14.13
C ARG A 197 15.39 5.74 -15.31
N LEU A 198 15.94 6.93 -15.04
CA LEU A 198 16.44 7.81 -16.08
C LEU A 198 17.82 7.31 -16.55
N LEU A 199 18.05 7.33 -17.87
CA LEU A 199 19.27 6.78 -18.49
C LEU A 199 20.44 7.78 -18.56
N ASP A 200 20.26 9.01 -18.07
CA ASP A 200 21.30 10.04 -18.13
C ASP A 200 22.32 9.90 -16.97
N GLY A 201 23.37 9.11 -17.23
CA GLY A 201 24.74 9.26 -16.71
C GLY A 201 24.97 9.20 -15.19
N ASP A 202 25.59 8.11 -14.71
CA ASP A 202 26.21 7.91 -13.38
C ASP A 202 25.37 8.12 -12.11
N ARG A 203 24.17 8.70 -12.21
CA ARG A 203 23.24 8.85 -11.09
C ARG A 203 21.99 8.01 -11.31
N GLY A 204 21.71 7.13 -10.34
CA GLY A 204 20.49 6.33 -10.29
C GLY A 204 19.25 7.16 -9.92
N GLU A 205 19.05 8.31 -10.55
CA GLU A 205 17.88 9.17 -10.34
C GLU A 205 16.63 8.47 -10.91
N LEU A 206 15.55 8.50 -10.12
CA LEU A 206 14.26 8.01 -10.54
C LEU A 206 13.52 9.15 -11.20
N GLY A 207 12.94 8.88 -12.37
CA GLY A 207 11.95 9.74 -12.99
C GLY A 207 10.58 9.54 -12.34
N GLY A 208 9.58 10.16 -12.95
CA GLY A 208 8.21 10.12 -12.46
C GLY A 208 7.89 11.27 -11.51
N GLU A 209 6.75 11.14 -10.85
CA GLU A 209 6.12 12.20 -10.05
C GLU A 209 6.65 12.21 -8.61
N ASP A 210 6.54 13.35 -7.94
CA ASP A 210 6.70 13.40 -6.48
C ASP A 210 5.45 12.85 -5.80
N LEU A 211 5.36 11.51 -5.75
CA LEU A 211 4.18 10.82 -5.20
C LEU A 211 3.95 11.13 -3.71
N ASP A 212 4.98 11.51 -2.95
CA ASP A 212 4.79 11.90 -1.54
C ASP A 212 4.09 13.26 -1.47
N ALA A 213 4.50 14.21 -2.31
CA ALA A 213 3.81 15.49 -2.42
C ALA A 213 2.37 15.32 -2.91
N LEU A 214 2.12 14.44 -3.89
CA LEU A 214 0.77 14.14 -4.37
C LEU A 214 -0.11 13.51 -3.28
N LEU A 215 0.40 12.50 -2.57
CA LEU A 215 -0.28 11.90 -1.42
C LEU A 215 -0.63 12.97 -0.38
N LEU A 216 0.31 13.84 -0.02
CA LEU A 216 0.06 14.87 1.00
C LEU A 216 -0.92 15.93 0.51
N ASN A 217 -0.88 16.33 -0.75
CA ASN A 217 -1.84 17.26 -1.32
C ASN A 217 -3.25 16.68 -1.29
N ASP A 218 -3.43 15.43 -1.73
CA ASP A 218 -4.72 14.74 -1.68
C ASP A 218 -5.21 14.52 -0.24
N PHE A 219 -4.29 14.17 0.67
CA PHE A 219 -4.59 14.04 2.09
C PHE A 219 -5.07 15.36 2.70
N LEU A 220 -4.61 16.51 2.22
CA LEU A 220 -5.04 17.81 2.73
C LEU A 220 -6.31 18.35 2.03
N ALA A 221 -6.66 17.83 0.86
CA ALA A 221 -7.82 18.25 0.07
C ALA A 221 -9.15 17.71 0.63
N ASP A 222 -10.24 18.45 0.48
CA ASP A 222 -11.57 18.01 0.93
C ASP A 222 -12.07 16.80 0.11
N GLY A 223 -12.73 15.85 0.77
CA GLY A 223 -13.32 14.66 0.14
C GLY A 223 -12.46 13.40 0.19
N ALA A 224 -12.93 12.35 -0.46
CA ALA A 224 -12.21 11.08 -0.58
C ALA A 224 -11.14 11.20 -1.66
N GLY A 225 -9.87 10.97 -1.28
CA GLY A 225 -8.75 10.93 -2.21
C GLY A 225 -8.72 9.63 -3.03
N PRO A 226 -7.82 9.54 -4.03
CA PRO A 226 -7.66 8.36 -4.88
C PRO A 226 -6.97 7.17 -4.18
N GLY A 227 -6.45 7.38 -2.98
CA GLY A 227 -5.79 6.36 -2.16
C GLY A 227 -6.73 5.41 -1.43
N PRO A 228 -6.18 4.38 -0.78
CA PRO A 228 -6.96 3.38 -0.05
C PRO A 228 -7.75 3.99 1.12
N ASP A 229 -9.05 3.66 1.17
CA ASP A 229 -9.91 3.93 2.33
C ASP A 229 -9.68 2.88 3.44
N GLY A 230 -10.34 3.05 4.59
CA GLY A 230 -10.19 2.11 5.71
C GLY A 230 -10.63 0.67 5.40
N ARG A 231 -11.59 0.46 4.47
CA ARG A 231 -12.01 -0.89 4.06
C ARG A 231 -10.98 -1.53 3.14
N ALA A 232 -10.44 -0.77 2.19
CA ALA A 232 -9.33 -1.21 1.34
C ALA A 232 -8.12 -1.60 2.20
N ALA A 233 -7.80 -0.79 3.20
CA ALA A 233 -6.70 -1.09 4.11
C ALA A 233 -6.91 -2.37 4.93
N LEU A 234 -8.13 -2.63 5.41
CA LEU A 234 -8.47 -3.89 6.09
C LEU A 234 -8.37 -5.10 5.15
N ARG A 235 -8.83 -4.99 3.91
CA ARG A 235 -8.65 -6.04 2.88
C ARG A 235 -7.17 -6.32 2.64
N THR A 236 -6.39 -5.27 2.37
CA THR A 236 -4.94 -5.35 2.17
C THR A 236 -4.27 -6.03 3.37
N PHE A 237 -4.61 -5.60 4.59
CA PHE A 237 -4.06 -6.17 5.81
C PHE A 237 -4.36 -7.66 5.98
N ARG A 238 -5.61 -8.08 5.72
CA ARG A 238 -6.02 -9.50 5.81
C ARG A 238 -5.33 -10.38 4.77
N ILE A 239 -5.12 -9.86 3.55
CA ILE A 239 -4.33 -10.56 2.53
C ILE A 239 -2.88 -10.75 3.01
N VAL A 240 -2.29 -9.73 3.65
CA VAL A 240 -0.94 -9.83 4.20
C VAL A 240 -0.87 -10.83 5.36
N GLN A 241 -1.89 -10.91 6.23
CA GLN A 241 -1.96 -11.97 7.26
C GLN A 241 -1.93 -13.37 6.64
N ALA A 242 -2.82 -13.59 5.67
CA ALA A 242 -2.91 -14.87 4.99
C ALA A 242 -1.61 -15.21 4.24
N ALA A 243 -0.89 -14.20 3.73
CA ALA A 243 0.43 -14.39 3.15
C ALA A 243 1.47 -14.81 4.20
N TYR A 244 1.48 -14.22 5.40
CA TYR A 244 2.35 -14.65 6.49
C TYR A 244 2.04 -16.09 6.93
N GLU A 245 0.76 -16.43 7.10
CA GLU A 245 0.34 -17.79 7.44
C GLU A 245 0.71 -18.80 6.33
N SER A 246 0.52 -18.42 5.07
CA SER A 246 0.88 -19.26 3.93
C SER A 246 2.38 -19.50 3.85
N ALA A 247 3.20 -18.46 4.04
CA ALA A 247 4.66 -18.59 4.06
C ALA A 247 5.15 -19.46 5.23
N HIS A 248 4.46 -19.42 6.37
CA HIS A 248 4.77 -20.25 7.53
C HIS A 248 4.40 -21.73 7.33
N THR A 249 3.24 -22.00 6.75
CA THR A 249 2.69 -23.36 6.59
C THR A 249 3.10 -24.03 5.28
N GLY A 250 3.51 -23.25 4.28
CA GLY A 250 3.77 -23.70 2.92
C GLY A 250 2.49 -24.09 2.15
N GLN A 251 1.31 -23.71 2.64
CA GLN A 251 0.01 -24.04 2.04
C GLN A 251 -0.74 -22.77 1.66
N PRO A 252 -1.62 -22.81 0.64
CA PRO A 252 -2.56 -21.71 0.38
C PRO A 252 -3.51 -21.53 1.56
N VAL A 253 -3.85 -20.27 1.87
CA VAL A 253 -4.77 -19.87 2.93
C VAL A 253 -6.04 -19.30 2.30
N ASP A 254 -7.19 -19.86 2.64
CA ASP A 254 -8.50 -19.34 2.20
C ASP A 254 -8.94 -18.19 3.12
N LEU A 255 -9.41 -17.10 2.51
CA LEU A 255 -9.94 -15.95 3.23
C LEU A 255 -11.45 -16.12 3.44
N PRO A 256 -11.97 -15.77 4.63
CA PRO A 256 -13.39 -15.83 4.89
C PRO A 256 -14.14 -14.86 3.97
N PRO A 257 -15.42 -15.14 3.67
CA PRO A 257 -16.20 -14.19 2.91
C PRO A 257 -16.40 -12.89 3.70
N GLU A 258 -16.14 -11.72 3.09
CA GLU A 258 -16.51 -10.44 3.69
C GLU A 258 -18.04 -10.38 3.92
N PRO A 259 -18.48 -9.82 5.07
CA PRO A 259 -19.90 -9.65 5.39
C PRO A 259 -20.60 -8.62 4.51
#